data_AF-A0A939YXG3-F1
#
_entry.id   AF-A0A939YXG3-F1
#
_cell.length_a   1.000
_cell.length_b   1.000
_cell.length_c   1.000
_cell.angle_alpha   90.00
_cell.angle_beta   90.00
_cell.angle_gamma   90.00
#
_symmetry.space_group_name_H-M   'P 1'
#
loop_
_entity.id
_entity.type
_entity.pdbx_description
1 polymer ?
#
loop_
_entity_poly.entity_id
_entity_poly.type
_entity_poly.pdbx_seq_one_letter_code
_entity_poly.pdbx_strand_id
1 'polypeptide(L)'
;MKTIALIPFAFLILLWSGVWLLKGGHAGRSLKLEAQRYRMRSEELARRSAPYKKLQQFALGRKREAMQRDLAESLSYIKNLVVIGRGENMSAQLLLEELSELSRDLGPVFLSMARCVQLFDKETAAQQLYDALPFSYAKDIGEFLAGWEDVPPSDLLNTVEVYRSALREDRLTRQKRRDEMISDLVYFPVVVNAMAVLLNFIYVAYFIQQRDALSILFN
;
A
#
# COMPACT_ATOMS: atom_id res chain seq x y z
N MET A 1 8.68 32.18 41.48
CA MET A 1 9.17 32.03 40.09
C MET A 1 10.64 31.61 40.06
N LYS A 2 10.98 30.34 40.36
CA LYS A 2 12.37 29.81 40.29
C LYS A 2 12.50 28.38 39.72
N THR A 3 11.41 27.76 39.25
CA THR A 3 11.40 26.35 38.82
C THR A 3 11.62 26.12 37.32
N ILE A 4 11.65 27.18 36.51
CA ILE A 4 11.73 27.06 35.03
C ILE A 4 13.17 26.92 34.52
N ALA A 5 14.18 27.26 35.33
CA ALA A 5 15.59 27.25 34.91
C ALA A 5 16.34 25.91 35.10
N LEU A 6 15.75 24.91 35.78
CA LEU A 6 16.41 23.64 36.10
C LEU A 6 16.27 22.55 35.01
N ILE A 7 15.24 22.67 34.16
CA ILE A 7 14.93 21.71 33.09
C ILE A 7 16.03 21.63 32.00
N PRO A 8 16.63 22.74 31.52
CA PRO A 8 17.65 22.65 30.47
C PRO A 8 18.99 22.05 30.96
N PHE A 9 19.31 22.21 32.25
CA PHE A 9 20.58 21.71 32.80
C PHE A 9 20.58 20.18 33.00
N ALA A 10 19.43 19.63 33.43
CA ALA A 10 19.24 18.18 33.49
C ALA A 10 19.31 17.52 32.11
N PHE A 11 18.83 18.21 31.06
CA PHE A 11 18.87 17.72 29.68
C PHE A 11 20.31 17.68 29.11
N LEU A 12 21.13 18.67 29.45
CA LEU A 12 22.54 18.72 29.05
C LEU A 12 23.39 17.62 29.71
N ILE A 13 23.13 17.31 30.99
CA ILE A 13 23.82 16.24 31.72
C ILE A 13 23.45 14.86 31.15
N LEU A 14 22.18 14.64 30.80
CA LEU A 14 21.74 13.41 30.12
C LEU A 14 22.41 13.23 28.76
N LEU A 15 22.47 14.29 27.95
CA LEU A 15 23.17 14.25 26.66
C LEU A 15 24.66 13.96 26.80
N TRP A 16 25.34 14.58 27.77
CA TRP A 16 26.76 14.36 28.01
C TRP A 16 27.07 12.95 28.54
N SER A 17 26.22 12.42 29.43
CA SER A 17 26.33 11.03 29.91
C SER A 17 26.16 10.02 28.77
N GLY A 18 25.26 10.28 27.81
CA GLY A 18 25.06 9.45 26.62
C GLY A 18 26.26 9.45 25.68
N VAL A 19 26.91 10.61 25.48
CA VAL A 19 28.11 10.74 24.65
C VAL A 19 29.33 10.08 25.32
N TRP A 20 29.43 10.13 26.65
CA TRP A 20 30.53 9.50 27.39
C TRP A 20 30.42 7.96 27.39
N LEU A 21 29.20 7.42 27.51
CA LEU A 21 28.93 5.98 27.37
C LEU A 21 29.27 5.42 25.98
N LEU A 22 29.16 6.23 24.93
CA LEU A 22 29.51 5.84 23.56
C LEU A 22 31.02 5.85 23.27
N LYS A 23 31.84 6.52 24.10
CA LYS A 23 33.29 6.66 23.90
C LYS A 23 34.16 5.61 24.64
N GLY A 24 33.57 4.73 25.46
CA GLY A 24 34.26 3.63 26.15
C GLY A 24 34.70 2.49 25.21
N GLY A 25 35.88 2.65 24.60
CA GLY A 25 36.38 1.96 23.40
C GLY A 25 36.76 0.47 23.44
N HIS A 26 36.21 -0.39 24.30
CA HIS A 26 36.48 -1.85 24.23
C HIS A 26 35.24 -2.78 24.18
N ALA A 27 34.03 -2.25 24.27
CA ALA A 27 32.78 -3.02 24.20
C ALA A 27 32.08 -3.00 22.81
N GLY A 28 32.70 -2.39 21.79
CA GLY A 28 32.06 -2.08 20.50
C GLY A 28 31.73 -3.27 19.59
N ARG A 29 32.36 -4.43 19.78
CA ARG A 29 32.04 -5.66 19.03
C ARG A 29 30.85 -6.42 19.65
N SER A 30 30.75 -6.42 20.98
CA SER A 30 29.64 -7.05 21.73
C SER A 30 28.32 -6.28 21.55
N LEU A 31 28.37 -4.95 21.66
CA LEU A 31 27.20 -4.08 21.54
C LEU A 31 26.58 -4.08 20.14
N LYS A 32 27.37 -4.25 19.08
CA LYS A 32 26.83 -4.39 17.71
C LYS A 32 26.05 -5.69 17.53
N LEU A 33 26.54 -6.80 18.09
CA LEU A 33 25.86 -8.10 18.05
C LEU A 33 24.59 -8.11 18.91
N GLU A 34 24.60 -7.43 20.06
CA GLU A 34 23.40 -7.23 20.86
C GLU A 34 22.41 -6.29 20.18
N ALA A 35 22.85 -5.16 19.62
CA ALA A 35 22.00 -4.26 18.87
C ALA A 35 21.35 -4.95 17.64
N GLN A 36 22.07 -5.84 16.97
CA GLN A 36 21.51 -6.69 15.91
C GLN A 36 20.44 -7.65 16.44
N ARG A 37 20.69 -8.31 17.58
CA ARG A 37 19.67 -9.17 18.23
C ARG A 37 18.44 -8.39 18.68
N TYR A 38 18.61 -7.19 19.24
CA TYR A 38 17.50 -6.31 19.61
C TYR A 38 16.72 -5.81 18.39
N ARG A 39 17.40 -5.51 17.27
CA ARG A 39 16.73 -5.20 15.99
C ARG A 39 15.93 -6.38 15.46
N MET A 40 16.49 -7.59 15.47
CA MET A 40 15.74 -8.78 15.02
C MET A 40 14.52 -9.06 15.91
N ARG A 41 14.64 -8.94 17.23
CA ARG A 41 13.51 -9.09 18.16
C ARG A 41 12.48 -7.99 18.02
N SER A 42 12.90 -6.74 17.82
CA SER A 42 11.98 -5.62 17.63
C SER A 42 11.28 -5.70 16.27
N GLU A 43 11.94 -6.19 15.22
CA GLU A 43 11.32 -6.49 13.93
C GLU A 43 10.30 -7.63 14.04
N GLU A 44 10.58 -8.66 14.82
CA GLU A 44 9.66 -9.79 15.03
C GLU A 44 8.42 -9.37 15.84
N LEU A 45 8.61 -8.57 16.90
CA LEU A 45 7.52 -7.98 17.70
C LEU A 45 6.74 -6.94 16.89
N ALA A 46 7.42 -6.12 16.08
CA ALA A 46 6.78 -5.17 15.16
C ALA A 46 5.96 -5.91 14.10
N ARG A 47 6.46 -7.01 13.51
CA ARG A 47 5.72 -7.86 12.57
C ARG A 47 4.46 -8.48 13.18
N ARG A 48 4.47 -8.75 14.50
CA ARG A 48 3.28 -9.19 15.23
C ARG A 48 2.29 -8.06 15.54
N SER A 49 2.74 -6.82 15.59
CA SER A 49 1.88 -5.68 15.87
C SER A 49 0.85 -5.46 14.75
N ALA A 50 -0.42 -5.30 15.14
CA ALA A 50 -1.51 -4.95 14.24
C ALA A 50 -1.24 -3.73 13.33
N PRO A 51 -0.60 -2.63 13.80
CA PRO A 51 -0.32 -1.49 12.92
C PRO A 51 0.70 -1.79 11.82
N TYR A 52 1.72 -2.60 12.08
CA TYR A 52 2.69 -3.00 11.05
C TYR A 52 2.04 -3.81 9.94
N LYS A 53 1.17 -4.77 10.29
CA LYS A 53 0.40 -5.56 9.31
C LYS A 53 -0.48 -4.66 8.44
N LYS A 54 -1.16 -3.67 9.02
CA LYS A 54 -1.94 -2.69 8.26
C LYS A 54 -1.08 -1.87 7.32
N LEU A 55 0.10 -1.43 7.78
CA LEU A 55 1.04 -0.66 6.96
C LEU A 55 1.58 -1.50 5.79
N GLN A 56 1.88 -2.77 6.04
CA GLN A 56 2.31 -3.72 5.00
C GLN A 56 1.19 -3.97 3.99
N GLN A 57 -0.05 -4.16 4.44
CA GLN A 57 -1.21 -4.28 3.56
C GLN A 57 -1.42 -3.03 2.70
N PHE A 58 -1.23 -1.84 3.27
CA PHE A 58 -1.31 -0.58 2.52
C PHE A 58 -0.20 -0.47 1.46
N ALA A 59 1.03 -0.85 1.81
CA ALA A 59 2.15 -0.87 0.88
C ALA A 59 1.91 -1.88 -0.27
N LEU A 60 1.41 -3.07 0.05
CA LEU A 60 1.00 -4.08 -0.93
C LEU A 60 -0.13 -3.57 -1.83
N GLY A 61 -1.11 -2.86 -1.28
CA GLY A 61 -2.18 -2.21 -2.03
C GLY A 61 -1.64 -1.22 -3.05
N ARG A 62 -0.74 -0.32 -2.64
CA ARG A 62 -0.09 0.64 -3.55
C ARG A 62 0.74 -0.05 -4.64
N LYS A 63 1.46 -1.11 -4.29
CA LYS A 63 2.21 -1.91 -5.28
C LYS A 63 1.27 -2.53 -6.31
N ARG A 64 0.16 -3.12 -5.87
CA ARG A 64 -0.87 -3.69 -6.76
C ARG A 64 -1.50 -2.64 -7.67
N GLU A 65 -1.75 -1.43 -7.17
CA GLU A 65 -2.23 -0.32 -8.00
C GLU A 65 -1.21 0.08 -9.07
N ALA A 66 0.08 0.09 -8.75
CA ALA A 66 1.13 0.36 -9.73
C ALA A 66 1.18 -0.74 -10.80
N MET A 67 1.17 -2.01 -10.38
CA MET A 67 1.08 -3.16 -11.29
C MET A 67 -0.18 -3.12 -12.17
N GLN A 68 -1.34 -2.72 -11.64
CA GLN A 68 -2.55 -2.53 -12.47
C GLN A 68 -2.40 -1.43 -13.53
N ARG A 69 -1.64 -0.37 -13.24
CA ARG A 69 -1.34 0.69 -14.23
C ARG A 69 -0.43 0.16 -15.33
N ASP A 70 0.64 -0.54 -14.95
CA ASP A 70 1.54 -1.20 -15.90
C ASP A 70 0.72 -2.12 -16.83
N LEU A 71 -0.20 -2.93 -16.29
CA LEU A 71 -1.04 -3.82 -17.11
C LEU A 71 -1.92 -3.05 -18.10
N ALA A 72 -2.50 -1.92 -17.67
CA ALA A 72 -3.31 -1.08 -18.55
C ALA A 72 -2.47 -0.43 -19.66
N GLU A 73 -1.22 -0.10 -19.38
CA GLU A 73 -0.25 0.40 -20.36
C GLU A 73 0.17 -0.71 -21.33
N SER A 74 0.47 -1.92 -20.81
CA SER A 74 0.73 -3.12 -21.62
C SER A 74 -0.42 -3.42 -22.58
N LEU A 75 -1.67 -3.39 -22.13
CA LEU A 75 -2.84 -3.57 -23.00
C LEU A 75 -2.99 -2.46 -24.05
N SER A 76 -2.56 -1.23 -23.72
CA SER A 76 -2.55 -0.13 -24.68
C SER A 76 -1.47 -0.33 -25.75
N TYR A 77 -0.29 -0.82 -25.35
CA TYR A 77 0.77 -1.22 -26.26
C TYR A 77 0.32 -2.36 -27.18
N ILE A 78 -0.31 -3.39 -26.63
CA ILE A 78 -0.88 -4.51 -27.37
C ILE A 78 -1.90 -4.02 -28.41
N LYS A 79 -2.84 -3.16 -28.02
CA LYS A 79 -3.80 -2.58 -28.96
C LYS A 79 -3.10 -1.93 -30.14
N ASN A 80 -2.06 -1.13 -29.86
CA ASN A 80 -1.29 -0.47 -30.90
C ASN A 80 -0.61 -1.51 -31.81
N LEU A 81 0.02 -2.54 -31.26
CA LEU A 81 0.63 -3.62 -32.05
C LEU A 81 -0.34 -4.30 -33.01
N VAL A 82 -1.57 -4.57 -32.56
CA VAL A 82 -2.61 -5.17 -33.41
C VAL A 82 -3.03 -4.21 -34.51
N VAL A 83 -3.23 -2.92 -34.20
CA VAL A 83 -3.60 -1.89 -35.19
C VAL A 83 -2.55 -1.74 -36.30
N ILE A 84 -1.26 -1.89 -35.97
CA ILE A 84 -0.16 -1.77 -36.94
C ILE A 84 0.09 -3.10 -37.69
N GLY A 85 -0.67 -4.16 -37.40
CA GLY A 85 -0.52 -5.47 -38.04
C GLY A 85 0.69 -6.28 -37.58
N ARG A 86 1.37 -5.88 -36.49
CA ARG A 86 2.51 -6.62 -35.91
C ARG A 86 2.04 -7.80 -35.04
N GLY A 87 0.78 -7.78 -34.60
CA GLY A 87 0.20 -8.82 -33.73
C GLY A 87 0.21 -10.22 -34.33
N GLU A 88 0.07 -10.37 -35.65
CA GLU A 88 -0.02 -11.66 -36.36
C GLU A 88 1.30 -12.44 -36.43
N ASN A 89 2.44 -11.73 -36.37
CA ASN A 89 3.76 -12.33 -36.54
C ASN A 89 4.54 -12.44 -35.23
N MET A 90 3.91 -12.10 -34.11
CA MET A 90 4.57 -12.01 -32.82
C MET A 90 4.19 -13.18 -31.92
N SER A 91 5.20 -13.87 -31.40
CA SER A 91 4.98 -14.96 -30.45
C SER A 91 4.52 -14.43 -29.09
N ALA A 92 3.78 -15.25 -28.34
CA ALA A 92 3.35 -14.97 -26.97
C ALA A 92 4.57 -14.75 -26.06
N GLN A 93 5.65 -15.51 -26.28
CA GLN A 93 6.91 -15.33 -25.57
C GLN A 93 7.51 -13.94 -25.85
N LEU A 94 7.66 -13.57 -27.12
CA LEU A 94 8.25 -12.28 -27.50
C LEU A 94 7.38 -11.11 -27.01
N LEU A 95 6.05 -11.24 -27.07
CA LEU A 95 5.12 -10.28 -26.49
C LEU A 95 5.43 -10.07 -25.01
N LEU A 96 5.48 -11.16 -24.23
CA LEU A 96 5.70 -11.09 -22.78
C LEU A 96 7.08 -10.51 -22.44
N GLU A 97 8.10 -10.81 -23.23
CA GLU A 97 9.44 -10.19 -23.10
C GLU A 97 9.38 -8.67 -23.35
N GLU A 98 8.77 -8.21 -24.45
CA GLU A 98 8.60 -6.77 -24.73
C GLU A 98 7.77 -6.08 -23.63
N LEU A 99 6.68 -6.70 -23.19
CA LEU A 99 5.87 -6.18 -22.08
C LEU A 99 6.67 -6.07 -20.78
N SER A 100 7.62 -6.98 -20.57
CA SER A 100 8.45 -6.97 -19.38
C SER A 100 9.44 -5.81 -19.35
N GLU A 101 9.94 -5.39 -20.52
CA GLU A 101 10.84 -4.24 -20.65
C GLU A 101 10.10 -2.92 -20.46
N LEU A 102 8.84 -2.86 -20.90
CA LEU A 102 7.98 -1.68 -20.76
C LEU A 102 7.46 -1.50 -19.32
N SER A 103 7.31 -2.60 -18.58
CA SER A 103 6.63 -2.59 -17.28
C SER A 103 7.61 -2.56 -16.12
N ARG A 104 7.45 -1.59 -15.22
CA ARG A 104 8.37 -1.41 -14.09
C ARG A 104 8.11 -2.41 -12.96
N ASP A 105 6.87 -2.52 -12.52
CA ASP A 105 6.46 -3.34 -11.40
C ASP A 105 5.98 -4.73 -11.86
N LEU A 106 5.34 -4.81 -13.03
CA LEU A 106 4.91 -6.07 -13.64
C LEU A 106 6.00 -6.80 -14.43
N GLY A 107 7.11 -6.14 -14.77
CA GLY A 107 8.18 -6.72 -15.59
C GLY A 107 8.64 -8.11 -15.14
N PRO A 108 8.95 -8.33 -13.85
CA PRO A 108 9.35 -9.65 -13.35
C PRO A 108 8.29 -10.73 -13.51
N VAL A 109 7.01 -10.37 -13.49
CA VAL A 109 5.88 -11.29 -13.67
C VAL A 109 5.75 -11.66 -15.15
N PHE A 110 5.86 -10.70 -16.06
CA PHE A 110 5.85 -11.02 -17.49
C PHE A 110 7.05 -11.89 -17.89
N LEU A 111 8.23 -11.68 -17.30
CA LEU A 111 9.37 -12.58 -17.50
C LEU A 111 9.16 -13.98 -16.93
N SER A 112 8.45 -14.14 -15.81
CA SER A 112 8.11 -15.48 -15.32
C SER A 112 7.08 -16.16 -16.23
N MET A 113 6.08 -15.41 -16.70
CA MET A 113 5.10 -15.90 -17.68
C MET A 113 5.76 -16.33 -18.98
N ALA A 114 6.67 -15.53 -19.56
CA ALA A 114 7.38 -15.86 -20.79
C ALA A 114 8.12 -17.20 -20.68
N ARG A 115 8.77 -17.45 -19.53
CA ARG A 115 9.44 -18.72 -19.22
C ARG A 115 8.45 -19.89 -19.13
N CYS A 116 7.28 -19.70 -18.53
CA CYS A 116 6.24 -20.73 -18.47
C CYS A 116 5.67 -21.05 -19.86
N VAL A 117 5.43 -20.03 -20.69
CA VAL A 117 4.97 -20.20 -22.07
C VAL A 117 5.98 -20.99 -22.90
N GLN A 118 7.29 -20.74 -22.71
CA GLN A 118 8.35 -21.52 -23.37
C GLN A 118 8.34 -23.01 -23.00
N LEU A 119 7.87 -23.35 -21.79
CA LEU A 119 7.71 -24.73 -21.32
C LEU A 119 6.34 -25.33 -21.68
N PHE A 120 5.54 -24.65 -22.52
CA PHE A 120 4.18 -25.01 -22.90
C PHE A 120 3.19 -25.07 -21.72
N ASP A 121 3.50 -24.40 -20.61
CA ASP A 121 2.66 -24.35 -19.42
C ASP A 121 1.88 -23.03 -19.34
N LYS A 122 0.88 -22.92 -20.22
CA LYS A 122 0.02 -21.72 -20.35
C LYS A 122 -0.83 -21.49 -19.09
N GLU A 123 -1.24 -22.56 -18.42
CA GLU A 123 -2.05 -22.47 -17.19
C GLU A 123 -1.22 -21.88 -16.04
N THR A 124 0.00 -22.36 -15.82
CA THR A 124 0.90 -21.77 -14.82
C THR A 124 1.26 -20.34 -15.17
N ALA A 125 1.44 -20.00 -16.45
CA ALA A 125 1.67 -18.61 -16.87
C ALA A 125 0.50 -17.70 -16.46
N ALA A 126 -0.75 -18.11 -16.70
CA ALA A 126 -1.92 -17.35 -16.26
C ALA A 126 -1.99 -17.21 -14.73
N GLN A 127 -1.63 -18.28 -14.00
CA GLN A 127 -1.60 -18.28 -12.54
C GLN A 127 -0.58 -17.28 -11.98
N GLN A 128 0.58 -17.11 -12.62
CA GLN A 128 1.58 -16.10 -12.21
C GLN A 128 1.01 -14.69 -12.19
N LEU A 129 0.19 -14.33 -13.18
CA LEU A 129 -0.45 -13.02 -13.24
C LEU A 129 -1.51 -12.87 -12.15
N TYR A 130 -2.34 -13.90 -11.94
CA TYR A 130 -3.35 -13.90 -10.88
C TYR A 130 -2.75 -13.80 -9.47
N ASP A 131 -1.65 -14.51 -9.21
CA ASP A 131 -0.97 -14.47 -7.91
C ASP A 131 -0.40 -13.07 -7.61
N ALA A 132 0.11 -12.39 -8.64
CA ALA A 132 0.58 -11.01 -8.53
C ALA A 132 -0.59 -10.02 -8.36
N LEU A 133 -1.69 -10.26 -9.06
CA LEU A 133 -2.83 -9.38 -9.21
C LEU A 133 -4.15 -10.16 -9.05
N PRO A 134 -4.62 -10.40 -7.81
CA PRO A 134 -5.77 -11.28 -7.57
C PRO A 134 -7.10 -10.53 -7.75
N PHE A 135 -7.37 -10.04 -8.97
CA PHE A 135 -8.71 -9.59 -9.39
C PHE A 135 -9.36 -10.63 -10.30
N SER A 136 -10.70 -10.59 -10.41
CA SER A 136 -11.51 -11.65 -11.01
C SER A 136 -11.11 -12.01 -12.45
N TYR A 137 -10.69 -11.03 -13.24
CA TYR A 137 -10.32 -11.19 -14.65
C TYR A 137 -8.80 -11.25 -14.89
N ALA A 138 -7.96 -11.30 -13.85
CA ALA A 138 -6.51 -11.37 -14.01
C ALA A 138 -6.05 -12.69 -14.64
N LYS A 139 -6.72 -13.78 -14.25
CA LYS A 139 -6.46 -15.10 -14.82
C LYS A 139 -6.78 -15.11 -16.32
N ASP A 140 -7.96 -14.60 -16.70
CA ASP A 140 -8.39 -14.50 -18.10
C ASP A 140 -7.42 -13.67 -18.96
N ILE A 141 -6.93 -12.54 -18.43
CA ILE A 141 -5.87 -11.76 -19.09
C ILE A 141 -4.59 -12.58 -19.23
N GLY A 142 -4.21 -13.33 -18.18
CA GLY A 142 -3.03 -14.19 -18.20
C GLY A 142 -3.12 -15.29 -19.25
N GLU A 143 -4.29 -15.95 -19.35
CA GLU A 143 -4.59 -16.96 -20.38
C GLU A 143 -4.55 -16.34 -21.78
N PHE A 144 -5.13 -15.17 -21.96
CA PHE A 144 -5.08 -14.41 -23.20
C PHE A 144 -3.65 -14.08 -23.64
N LEU A 145 -2.80 -13.62 -22.71
CA LEU A 145 -1.40 -13.31 -23.02
C LEU A 145 -0.59 -14.57 -23.32
N ALA A 146 -0.82 -15.66 -22.58
CA ALA A 146 -0.13 -16.94 -22.79
C ALA A 146 -0.57 -17.66 -24.07
N GLY A 147 -1.82 -17.45 -24.50
CA GLY A 147 -2.43 -17.95 -25.73
C GLY A 147 -2.49 -16.93 -26.85
N TRP A 148 -1.69 -15.86 -26.80
CA TRP A 148 -1.77 -14.73 -27.72
C TRP A 148 -1.78 -15.14 -29.21
N GLU A 149 -0.93 -16.10 -29.57
CA GLU A 149 -0.80 -16.61 -30.95
C GLU A 149 -2.04 -17.38 -31.44
N ASP A 150 -2.84 -17.92 -30.51
CA ASP A 150 -4.01 -18.74 -30.85
C ASP A 150 -5.25 -17.88 -31.13
N VAL A 151 -5.20 -16.58 -30.84
CA VAL A 151 -6.35 -15.69 -30.95
C VAL A 151 -6.42 -15.06 -32.35
N PRO A 152 -7.54 -15.18 -33.08
CA PRO A 152 -7.66 -14.59 -34.40
C PRO A 152 -7.55 -13.05 -34.34
N PRO A 153 -6.91 -12.40 -35.32
CA PRO A 153 -6.65 -10.96 -35.31
C PRO A 153 -7.91 -10.08 -35.19
N SER A 154 -9.04 -10.56 -35.71
CA SER A 154 -10.36 -9.91 -35.61
C SER A 154 -10.83 -9.78 -34.16
N ASP A 155 -10.42 -10.71 -33.30
CA ASP A 155 -10.92 -10.85 -31.94
C ASP A 155 -9.94 -10.28 -30.92
N LEU A 156 -8.66 -10.12 -31.29
CA LEU A 156 -7.62 -9.50 -30.47
C LEU A 156 -8.02 -8.10 -30.01
N LEU A 157 -8.45 -7.23 -30.92
CA LEU A 157 -8.83 -5.85 -30.57
C LEU A 157 -10.01 -5.79 -29.61
N ASN A 158 -11.04 -6.60 -29.88
CA ASN A 158 -12.24 -6.65 -29.06
C ASN A 158 -11.91 -7.16 -27.64
N THR A 159 -11.13 -8.23 -27.56
CA THR A 159 -10.72 -8.83 -26.29
C THR A 159 -9.87 -7.88 -25.45
N VAL A 160 -8.90 -7.19 -26.07
CA VAL A 160 -8.08 -6.17 -25.39
C VAL A 160 -8.94 -5.02 -24.89
N GLU A 161 -9.92 -4.54 -25.67
CA GLU A 161 -10.79 -3.43 -25.26
C GLU A 161 -11.73 -3.83 -24.10
N VAL A 162 -12.21 -5.07 -24.08
CA VAL A 162 -12.96 -5.64 -22.95
C VAL A 162 -12.13 -5.60 -21.67
N TYR A 163 -10.89 -6.10 -21.70
CA TYR A 163 -10.02 -6.09 -20.51
C TYR A 163 -9.65 -4.68 -20.05
N ARG A 164 -9.39 -3.76 -20.99
CA ARG A 164 -9.15 -2.35 -20.66
C ARG A 164 -10.36 -1.69 -20.01
N SER A 165 -11.56 -2.01 -20.49
CA SER A 165 -12.80 -1.50 -19.92
C SER A 165 -13.00 -2.02 -18.50
N ALA A 166 -12.75 -3.31 -18.26
CA ALA A 166 -12.79 -3.91 -16.93
C ALA A 166 -11.79 -3.27 -15.94
N LEU A 167 -10.55 -3.03 -16.37
CA LEU A 167 -9.54 -2.32 -15.58
C LEU A 167 -9.96 -0.87 -15.25
N ARG A 168 -10.56 -0.19 -16.23
CA ARG A 168 -11.05 1.18 -16.05
C ARG A 168 -12.20 1.23 -15.05
N GLU A 169 -13.14 0.30 -15.13
CA GLU A 169 -14.29 0.23 -14.23
C GLU A 169 -13.88 -0.06 -12.78
N ASP A 170 -12.96 -1.01 -12.56
CA ASP A 170 -12.42 -1.29 -11.23
C ASP A 170 -11.72 -0.04 -10.65
N ARG A 171 -10.92 0.65 -11.46
CA ARG A 171 -10.26 1.91 -11.05
C ARG A 171 -11.27 2.99 -10.67
N LEU A 172 -12.31 3.19 -11.47
CA LEU A 172 -13.35 4.18 -11.20
C LEU A 172 -14.10 3.86 -9.89
N THR A 173 -14.41 2.59 -9.65
CA THR A 173 -15.07 2.13 -8.43
C THR A 173 -14.20 2.38 -7.19
N ARG A 174 -12.90 2.07 -7.27
CA ARG A 174 -11.95 2.33 -6.18
C ARG A 174 -11.77 3.82 -5.92
N GLN A 175 -11.71 4.62 -6.98
CA GLN A 175 -11.60 6.07 -6.85
C GLN A 175 -12.83 6.66 -6.16
N LYS A 176 -14.05 6.28 -6.58
CA LYS A 176 -15.29 6.71 -5.93
C LYS A 176 -15.32 6.37 -4.43
N ARG A 177 -14.98 5.14 -4.06
CA ARG A 177 -14.90 4.72 -2.65
C ARG A 177 -13.89 5.55 -1.84
N ARG A 178 -12.74 5.88 -2.45
CA ARG A 178 -11.73 6.71 -1.80
C ARG A 178 -12.22 8.14 -1.63
N ASP A 179 -12.88 8.69 -2.65
CA ASP A 179 -13.40 10.05 -2.62
C ASP A 179 -14.54 10.19 -1.58
N GLU A 180 -15.40 9.17 -1.45
CA GLU A 180 -16.38 9.04 -0.36
C GLU A 180 -15.70 9.08 1.02
N MET A 181 -14.70 8.22 1.23
CA MET A 181 -13.97 8.16 2.51
C MET A 181 -13.24 9.48 2.84
N ILE A 182 -12.67 10.16 1.83
CA ILE A 182 -12.04 11.47 2.01
C ILE A 182 -13.10 12.50 2.39
N SER A 183 -14.27 12.49 1.76
CA SER A 183 -15.37 13.40 2.09
C SER A 183 -15.78 13.23 3.55
N ASP A 184 -16.04 12.00 3.99
CA ASP A 184 -16.41 11.69 5.38
C ASP A 184 -15.34 12.15 6.38
N LEU A 185 -14.05 11.92 6.05
CA LEU A 185 -12.94 12.34 6.89
C LEU A 185 -12.86 13.86 7.06
N VAL A 186 -13.24 14.64 6.04
CA VAL A 186 -13.27 16.12 6.10
C VAL A 186 -14.37 16.62 7.05
N TYR A 187 -15.48 15.89 7.21
CA TYR A 187 -16.53 16.25 8.18
C TYR A 187 -16.16 15.92 9.64
N PHE A 188 -15.25 14.97 9.86
CA PHE A 188 -14.90 14.47 11.20
C PHE A 188 -14.42 15.57 12.18
N PRO A 189 -13.51 16.50 11.81
CA PRO A 189 -13.09 17.58 12.72
C PRO A 189 -14.24 18.50 13.14
N VAL A 190 -15.18 18.77 12.24
CA VAL A 190 -16.35 19.62 12.53
C VAL A 190 -17.23 18.96 13.59
N VAL A 191 -17.49 17.65 13.45
CA VAL A 191 -18.27 16.88 14.43
C VAL A 191 -17.56 16.82 15.78
N VAL A 192 -16.25 16.58 15.81
CA VAL A 192 -15.47 16.55 17.06
C VAL A 192 -15.51 17.91 17.77
N ASN A 193 -15.43 19.01 17.02
CA ASN A 193 -15.54 20.34 17.59
C ASN A 193 -16.93 20.59 18.21
N ALA A 194 -18.00 20.23 17.50
CA ALA A 194 -19.37 20.33 18.03
C ALA A 194 -19.54 19.48 19.31
N MET A 195 -18.99 18.26 19.32
CA MET A 195 -18.99 17.40 20.51
C MET A 195 -18.23 18.04 21.68
N ALA A 196 -17.09 18.69 21.44
CA ALA A 196 -16.31 19.37 22.47
C ALA A 196 -17.08 20.54 23.10
N VAL A 197 -17.80 21.33 22.30
CA VAL A 197 -18.67 22.41 22.78
C VAL A 197 -19.79 21.85 23.66
N LEU A 198 -20.45 20.77 23.24
CA LEU A 198 -21.50 20.11 24.03
C LEU A 198 -20.95 19.56 25.35
N LEU A 199 -19.78 18.94 25.33
CA LEU A 199 -19.14 18.40 26.54
C LEU A 199 -18.80 19.52 27.53
N ASN A 200 -18.33 20.66 27.04
CA ASN A 200 -18.09 21.85 27.86
C ASN A 200 -19.41 22.37 28.49
N PHE A 201 -20.48 22.44 27.71
CA PHE A 201 -21.79 22.84 28.24
C PHE A 201 -22.30 21.89 29.34
N ILE A 202 -22.18 20.57 29.13
CA ILE A 202 -22.53 19.56 30.15
C ILE A 202 -21.69 19.75 31.41
N TYR A 203 -20.38 20.00 31.27
CA TYR A 203 -19.49 20.23 32.41
C TYR A 203 -19.91 21.46 33.22
N VAL A 204 -20.21 22.58 32.55
CA VAL A 204 -20.66 23.81 33.20
C VAL A 204 -22.01 23.59 33.90
N ALA A 205 -22.97 22.97 33.23
CA ALA A 205 -24.29 22.68 33.80
C ALA A 205 -24.19 21.80 35.05
N TYR A 206 -23.37 20.74 34.98
CA TYR A 206 -23.13 19.84 36.11
C TYR A 206 -22.42 20.55 37.27
N PHE A 207 -21.42 21.40 36.98
CA PHE A 207 -20.73 22.19 37.98
C PHE A 207 -21.66 23.15 38.73
N ILE A 208 -22.58 23.82 38.00
CA ILE A 208 -23.60 24.68 38.61
C ILE A 208 -24.50 23.85 39.55
N GLN A 209 -24.98 22.69 39.09
CA GLN A 209 -25.85 21.83 39.88
C GLN A 209 -25.15 21.31 41.15
N GLN A 210 -23.86 20.96 41.07
CA GLN A 210 -23.08 20.57 42.26
C GLN A 210 -22.91 21.72 43.24
N ARG A 211 -22.62 22.93 42.74
CA ARG A 211 -22.45 24.12 43.59
C ARG A 211 -23.76 24.45 44.32
N ASP A 212 -24.89 24.35 43.64
CA ASP A 212 -26.21 24.63 44.21
C ASP A 212 -26.63 23.53 45.22
N ALA A 213 -26.28 22.26 44.98
CA ALA A 213 -26.50 21.20 45.96
C ALA A 213 -25.64 21.37 47.22
N LEU A 214 -24.38 21.79 47.06
CA LEU A 214 -23.49 22.10 48.18
C LEU A 214 -23.95 23.32 48.96
N SER A 215 -24.45 24.37 48.31
CA SER A 215 -24.94 25.56 49.00
C SER A 215 -26.19 25.30 49.82
N ILE A 216 -27.04 24.35 49.43
CA ILE A 216 -28.21 23.91 50.21
C ILE A 216 -27.79 23.03 51.40
N LEU A 217 -26.71 22.26 51.30
CA LEU A 217 -26.24 21.37 52.37
C LEU A 217 -25.43 22.08 53.46
N PHE A 218 -24.77 23.20 53.13
CA PHE A 218 -23.91 23.97 54.04
C PHE A 218 -24.58 25.24 54.60
N ASN A 219 -25.90 25.38 54.45
CA ASN A 219 -26.72 26.48 54.95
C ASN A 219 -27.87 25.91 55.79
#